data_AF-A0A947G9L2-F1
#
_entry.id   AF-A0A947G9L2-F1
#
_cell.length_a   1.000
_cell.length_b   1.000
_cell.length_c   1.000
_cell.angle_alpha   90.00
_cell.angle_beta   90.00
_cell.angle_gamma   90.00
#
_symmetry.space_group_name_H-M   'P 1'
#
loop_
_entity.id
_entity.type
_entity.pdbx_description
1 polymer ?
#
loop_
_entity_poly.entity_id
_entity_poly.type
_entity_poly.pdbx_seq_one_letter_code
_entity_poly.pdbx_strand_id
1 'polypeptide(L)'
;MSHAWVGHLLLQEGQRRSYSLRGPKENSIVESFFLRLKAEHQELLLKQSAFEALDALLAERIRTYHEHRQIQSCGTNRPKKRLKKP
;
A
#
# COMPACT_ATOMS: atom_id res chain seq x y z
N MET A 1 14.67 15.57 -8.99
CA MET A 1 14.36 14.76 -7.79
C MET A 1 13.26 13.70 -7.99
N SER A 2 12.40 13.73 -9.03
CA SER A 2 11.24 12.80 -9.12
C SER A 2 11.51 11.37 -9.62
N HIS A 3 12.76 11.02 -9.98
CA HIS A 3 13.10 9.70 -10.53
C HIS A 3 14.09 8.88 -9.71
N ALA A 4 14.70 9.47 -8.66
CA ALA A 4 15.64 8.75 -7.79
C ALA A 4 14.95 7.54 -7.13
N TRP A 5 13.72 7.72 -6.67
CA TRP A 5 12.91 6.64 -6.09
C TRP A 5 12.58 5.53 -7.10
N VAL A 6 12.33 5.88 -8.37
CA VAL A 6 12.08 4.90 -9.45
C VAL A 6 13.35 4.09 -9.73
N GLY A 7 14.50 4.76 -9.78
CA GLY A 7 15.80 4.10 -9.95
C GLY A 7 16.10 3.14 -8.81
N HIS A 8 15.86 3.54 -7.56
CA HIS A 8 16.00 2.67 -6.40
C HIS A 8 15.15 1.41 -6.51
N LEU A 9 13.84 1.55 -6.80
CA LEU A 9 12.93 0.41 -6.92
C LEU A 9 13.31 -0.55 -8.05
N LEU A 10 13.62 -0.03 -9.24
CA LEU A 10 13.87 -0.86 -10.42
C LEU A 10 15.26 -1.49 -10.43
N LEU A 11 16.28 -0.75 -10.00
CA LEU A 11 17.68 -1.17 -10.13
C LEU A 11 18.24 -1.79 -8.85
N GLN A 12 17.81 -1.33 -7.67
CA GLN A 12 18.34 -1.81 -6.39
C GLN A 12 17.42 -2.86 -5.76
N GLU A 13 16.10 -2.64 -5.77
CA GLU A 13 15.13 -3.61 -5.22
C GLU A 13 14.65 -4.66 -6.22
N GLY A 14 15.00 -4.52 -7.51
CA GLY A 14 14.62 -5.48 -8.55
C GLY A 14 13.12 -5.58 -8.82
N GLN A 15 12.34 -4.56 -8.43
CA GLN A 15 10.90 -4.50 -8.68
C GLN A 15 10.62 -4.47 -10.18
N ARG A 16 9.63 -5.24 -10.64
CA ARG A 16 9.20 -5.24 -12.04
C ARG A 16 8.11 -4.20 -12.26
N ARG A 17 8.27 -3.39 -13.28
CA ARG A 17 7.25 -2.41 -13.69
C ARG A 17 6.10 -3.15 -14.38
N SER A 18 4.88 -2.99 -13.88
CA SER A 18 3.68 -3.43 -14.59
C SER A 18 3.34 -2.43 -15.69
N TYR A 19 3.32 -2.87 -16.95
CA TYR A 19 2.92 -2.07 -18.11
C TYR A 19 1.42 -2.19 -18.39
N SER A 20 0.60 -1.98 -17.36
CA SER A 20 -0.85 -1.87 -17.54
C SER A 20 -1.16 -0.77 -18.56
N LEU A 21 -1.88 -1.14 -19.62
CA LEU A 21 -2.21 -0.22 -20.72
C LEU A 21 -3.36 0.72 -20.34
N ARG A 22 -4.11 0.39 -19.29
CA ARG A 22 -5.22 1.23 -18.77
C ARG A 22 -4.90 1.86 -17.41
N GLY A 23 -3.63 1.88 -17.02
CA GLY A 23 -3.14 2.54 -15.82
C GLY A 23 -3.87 2.07 -14.54
N PRO A 24 -4.30 2.99 -13.67
CA PRO A 24 -5.02 2.68 -12.43
C PRO A 24 -6.25 1.78 -12.61
N LYS A 25 -6.93 1.84 -13.77
CA LYS A 25 -8.16 1.07 -14.03
C LYS A 25 -7.93 -0.45 -14.04
N GLU A 26 -6.72 -0.88 -14.38
CA GLU A 26 -6.32 -2.31 -14.37
C GLU A 26 -5.68 -2.73 -13.04
N ASN A 27 -5.49 -1.80 -12.10
CA ASN A 27 -4.98 -2.09 -10.75
C ASN A 27 -6.02 -1.74 -9.67
N SER A 28 -7.26 -2.22 -9.88
CA SER A 28 -8.40 -1.94 -9.02
C SER A 28 -8.19 -2.33 -7.55
N ILE A 29 -7.36 -3.35 -7.27
CA ILE A 29 -7.04 -3.79 -5.91
C ILE A 29 -6.23 -2.73 -5.17
N VAL A 30 -5.15 -2.22 -5.78
CA VAL A 30 -4.29 -1.20 -5.16
C VAL A 30 -5.02 0.13 -5.05
N GLU A 31 -5.80 0.51 -6.07
CA GLU A 31 -6.61 1.72 -6.02
C GLU A 31 -7.69 1.66 -4.93
N SER A 32 -8.39 0.53 -4.81
CA SER A 32 -9.39 0.33 -3.74
C SER A 32 -8.76 0.39 -2.35
N PHE A 33 -7.54 -0.15 -2.22
CA PHE A 33 -6.78 -0.07 -0.98
C PHE A 33 -6.48 1.40 -0.62
N PHE A 34 -5.87 2.17 -1.53
CA PHE A 34 -5.48 3.55 -1.24
C PHE A 34 -6.67 4.46 -1.01
N LEU A 35 -7.75 4.30 -1.77
CA LEU A 35 -8.98 5.07 -1.57
C LEU A 35 -9.54 4.84 -0.17
N ARG A 36 -9.59 3.59 0.27
CA ARG A 36 -10.12 3.23 1.58
C ARG A 36 -9.18 3.62 2.72
N LEU A 37 -7.87 3.42 2.58
CA LEU A 37 -6.87 3.85 3.56
C LEU A 37 -6.96 5.36 3.83
N LYS A 38 -7.10 6.16 2.76
CA LYS A 38 -7.26 7.61 2.88
C LYS A 38 -8.58 7.96 3.54
N ALA A 39 -9.69 7.39 3.11
CA ALA A 39 -11.01 7.70 3.67
C ALA A 39 -11.11 7.36 5.17
N GLU A 40 -10.60 6.20 5.60
CA GLU A 40 -10.69 5.74 6.99
C GLU A 40 -9.77 6.51 7.95
N HIS A 41 -8.73 7.17 7.44
CA HIS A 41 -7.70 7.82 8.26
C HIS A 41 -7.50 9.29 7.95
N GLN A 42 -8.34 9.89 7.10
CA GLN A 42 -8.18 11.25 6.59
C GLN A 42 -7.96 12.27 7.70
N GLU A 43 -8.80 12.26 8.73
CA GLU A 43 -8.66 13.19 9.85
C GLU A 43 -7.37 13.00 10.65
N LEU A 44 -6.92 11.75 10.84
CA LEU A 44 -5.71 11.45 11.59
C LEU A 44 -4.45 11.87 10.83
N LEU A 45 -4.47 11.67 9.50
CA LEU A 45 -3.39 12.09 8.60
C LEU A 45 -3.26 13.61 8.55
N LEU A 46 -4.40 14.33 8.49
CA LEU A 46 -4.41 15.79 8.44
C LEU A 46 -4.03 16.46 9.78
N LYS A 47 -4.14 15.73 10.90
CA LYS A 47 -3.74 16.23 12.23
C LYS A 47 -2.24 16.13 12.49
N GLN A 48 -1.47 15.41 11.66
CA GLN A 48 -0.02 15.30 11.85
C GLN A 48 0.69 16.54 11.32
N SER A 49 1.45 17.21 12.19
CA SER A 49 2.26 18.38 11.82
C SER A 49 3.71 18.03 11.48
N ALA A 50 4.17 16.82 11.85
CA ALA A 50 5.54 16.35 11.63
C ALA A 50 5.57 15.15 10.68
N PHE A 51 6.58 15.12 9.81
CA PHE A 51 6.74 14.07 8.80
C PHE A 51 7.02 12.71 9.43
N GLU A 52 7.81 12.66 10.50
CA GLU A 52 8.13 11.45 11.25
C GLU A 52 6.90 10.84 11.92
N ALA A 53 6.02 11.70 12.45
CA ALA A 53 4.76 11.27 13.04
C ALA A 53 3.79 10.72 11.99
N LEU A 54 3.78 11.33 10.80
CA LEU A 54 3.02 10.85 9.65
C LEU A 54 3.54 9.48 9.17
N ASP A 55 4.85 9.30 9.07
CA ASP A 55 5.48 8.05 8.64
C ASP A 55 5.19 6.90 9.63
N ALA A 56 5.33 7.15 10.93
CA ALA A 56 5.00 6.18 11.97
C ALA A 56 3.51 5.78 11.94
N LEU A 57 2.61 6.75 11.75
CA LEU A 57 1.18 6.50 11.62
C LEU A 57 0.87 5.66 10.37
N LEU A 58 1.46 5.99 9.22
CA LEU A 58 1.28 5.23 7.98
C LEU A 58 1.78 3.79 8.13
N ALA A 59 2.96 3.60 8.72
CA ALA A 59 3.54 2.28 8.98
C ALA A 59 2.62 1.42 9.87
N GLU A 60 2.07 2.00 10.94
CA GLU A 60 1.12 1.31 11.82
C GLU A 60 -0.14 0.90 11.07
N ARG A 61 -0.76 1.82 10.32
CA ARG A 61 -2.00 1.54 9.59
C ARG A 61 -1.81 0.47 8.52
N ILE A 62 -0.73 0.57 7.73
CA ILE A 62 -0.41 -0.44 6.72
C ILE A 62 -0.17 -1.81 7.36
N ARG A 63 0.55 -1.87 8.49
CA ARG A 63 0.76 -3.11 9.25
C ARG A 63 -0.58 -3.71 9.70
N THR A 64 -1.46 -2.90 10.27
CA THR A 64 -2.78 -3.35 10.75
C THR A 64 -3.64 -3.89 9.61
N TYR A 65 -3.60 -3.27 8.43
CA TYR A 65 -4.23 -3.78 7.22
C TYR A 65 -3.69 -5.15 6.78
N HIS A 66 -2.37 -5.36 6.85
CA HIS A 66 -1.75 -6.64 6.48
C HIS A 66 -1.95 -7.76 7.51
N GLU A 67 -2.04 -7.45 8.80
CA GLU A 67 -2.06 -8.42 9.89
C GLU A 67 -3.47 -8.80 10.35
N HIS A 68 -4.36 -7.82 10.42
CA HIS A 68 -5.64 -7.97 11.10
C HIS A 68 -6.82 -7.98 10.13
N ARG A 69 -6.72 -7.30 8.99
CA ARG A 69 -7.86 -7.16 8.07
C ARG A 69 -7.96 -8.32 7.08
N GLN A 70 -9.14 -8.95 7.03
CA GLN A 70 -9.51 -9.87 5.96
C GLN A 70 -9.91 -9.06 4.72
N ILE A 71 -9.15 -9.17 3.64
CA ILE A 71 -9.51 -8.57 2.37
C ILE A 71 -10.58 -9.47 1.73
N GLN A 72 -11.85 -9.03 1.77
CA GLN A 72 -12.97 -9.80 1.21
C GLN A 72 -12.80 -10.08 -0.29
N SER A 73 -12.14 -9.19 -1.06
CA SER A 73 -11.88 -9.41 -2.49
C SER A 73 -10.80 -10.47 -2.79
N CYS A 74 -10.01 -10.90 -1.79
CA CYS A 74 -8.95 -11.90 -1.96
C CYS A 74 -9.34 -13.29 -1.46
N GLY A 75 -10.61 -13.52 -1.13
CA GLY A 75 -11.14 -14.80 -0.63
C GLY A 75 -10.59 -15.15 0.75
N THR A 76 -11.36 -14.79 1.81
CA THR A 76 -11.31 -15.27 3.22
C THR A 76 -9.96 -15.42 3.95
N ASN A 77 -8.83 -15.14 3.31
CA ASN A 77 -7.49 -15.36 3.81
C ASN A 77 -6.77 -14.04 4.00
N ARG A 78 -6.14 -13.88 5.17
CA ARG A 78 -5.32 -12.72 5.48
C ARG A 78 -4.11 -12.66 4.53
N PRO A 79 -3.66 -11.48 4.07
CA PRO A 79 -2.54 -11.34 3.14
C PRO A 79 -1.28 -12.11 3.58
N LYS A 80 -0.90 -12.02 4.86
CA LYS A 80 0.24 -12.75 5.44
C LYS A 80 0.09 -14.27 5.44
N LYS A 81 -1.13 -14.82 5.47
CA LYS A 81 -1.33 -16.29 5.41
C LYS A 81 -1.09 -16.84 4.01
N ARG A 82 -1.21 -16.01 2.96
CA ARG A 82 -1.02 -16.44 1.57
C ARG A 82 0.45 -16.43 1.13
N LEU A 83 1.24 -15.49 1.66
CA LEU A 83 2.70 -15.41 1.42
C LEU A 83 3.50 -16.59 2.01
N LYS A 84 2.90 -17.43 2.85
CA LYS A 84 3.53 -18.58 3.51
C LYS A 84 3.22 -19.93 2.87
N LYS A 85 2.49 -19.98 1.76
CA LYS A 85 2.28 -21.25 1.03
C LYS A 85 3.43 -21.44 0.02
N PRO A 86 4.14 -22.57 0.06
CA PRO A 86 5.14 -22.93 -0.96
C PRO A 86 4.50 -23.10 -2.34
#